data_AF-A0A0S7EPF1-F1
#
_entry.id   AF-A0A0S7EPF1-F1
#
_cell.length_a   1.000
_cell.length_b   1.000
_cell.length_c   1.000
_cell.angle_alpha   90.00
_cell.angle_beta   90.00
_cell.angle_gamma   90.00
#
_symmetry.space_group_name_H-M   'P 1'
#
loop_
_entity.id
_entity.type
_entity.pdbx_description
1 polymer ?
#
loop_
_entity_poly.entity_id
_entity_poly.type
_entity_poly.pdbx_seq_one_letter_code
_entity_poly.pdbx_strand_id
1 'polypeptide(L)'
;MAVLTGLLAALLLALRTQAAGQNPDHVLLGTGVNPEARRPGDDSTVAPEDLPRFLSCYCSGHCPDDAINNTCRTNGQCFAIIEEDDNGEIQLASGCMKYEGSHFQCKDSPNALPRRTIECCNTDFCNEDLRPTLPPRVSAETSSHWLAFIISMKKV
;
A
#
# COMPACT_ATOMS: atom_id res chain seq x y z
N MET A 1 -25.93 18.49 -53.13
CA MET A 1 -26.68 19.05 -51.97
C MET A 1 -27.30 17.98 -51.08
N ALA A 2 -28.03 16.98 -51.61
CA ALA A 2 -28.69 15.94 -50.81
C ALA A 2 -27.75 14.99 -50.02
N VAL A 3 -26.54 14.73 -50.52
CA VAL A 3 -25.58 13.83 -49.87
C VAL A 3 -24.94 14.47 -48.63
N LEU A 4 -24.64 15.78 -48.71
CA LEU A 4 -24.05 16.53 -47.60
C LEU A 4 -25.04 16.69 -46.43
N THR A 5 -26.33 16.88 -46.73
CA THR A 5 -27.40 16.92 -45.73
C THR A 5 -27.62 15.57 -45.04
N GLY A 6 -27.46 14.45 -45.77
CA GLY A 6 -27.57 13.11 -45.20
C GLY A 6 -26.44 12.79 -44.21
N LEU A 7 -25.20 13.19 -44.55
CA LEU A 7 -24.03 13.00 -43.68
C LEU A 7 -24.10 13.85 -42.42
N LEU A 8 -24.56 15.11 -42.53
CA LEU A 8 -24.76 15.97 -41.36
C LEU A 8 -25.85 15.42 -40.43
N ALA A 9 -26.95 14.91 -40.99
CA ALA A 9 -28.02 14.30 -40.20
C ALA A 9 -27.54 13.05 -39.47
N ALA A 10 -26.77 12.18 -40.13
CA ALA A 10 -26.18 10.98 -39.51
C ALA A 10 -25.19 11.33 -38.38
N LEU A 11 -24.38 12.37 -38.57
CA LEU A 11 -23.44 12.83 -37.54
C LEU A 11 -24.18 13.42 -36.32
N LEU A 12 -25.24 14.21 -36.54
CA LEU A 12 -26.07 14.77 -35.46
C LEU A 12 -26.84 13.68 -34.70
N LEU A 13 -27.27 12.60 -35.38
CA LEU A 13 -27.86 11.42 -34.75
C LEU A 13 -26.84 10.66 -33.90
N ALA A 14 -25.60 10.51 -34.37
CA ALA A 14 -24.53 9.85 -33.62
C ALA A 14 -24.06 10.65 -32.40
N LEU A 15 -24.02 11.99 -32.46
CA LEU A 15 -23.71 12.81 -31.29
C LEU A 15 -24.84 12.78 -30.23
N ARG A 16 -26.10 12.59 -30.64
CA ARG A 16 -27.22 12.48 -29.69
C ARG A 16 -27.27 11.15 -28.94
N THR A 17 -26.79 10.06 -29.52
CA THR A 17 -26.75 8.76 -28.84
C THR A 17 -25.65 8.64 -27.79
N GLN A 18 -24.67 9.55 -27.78
CA GLN A 18 -23.57 9.56 -26.82
C GLN A 18 -23.86 10.40 -25.56
N ALA A 19 -24.97 11.15 -25.54
CA ALA A 19 -25.42 11.94 -24.40
C ALA A 19 -26.36 11.17 -23.44
N ALA A 20 -26.35 9.83 -23.49
CA ALA A 20 -26.93 8.97 -22.47
C ALA A 20 -25.78 8.24 -21.76
N GLY A 21 -25.10 8.96 -20.86
CA GLY A 21 -24.13 8.37 -19.95
C GLY A 21 -24.81 7.27 -19.14
N GLN A 22 -24.30 6.05 -19.28
CA GLN A 22 -24.68 4.93 -18.43
C GLN A 22 -24.03 5.16 -17.06
N ASN A 23 -24.80 5.77 -16.14
CA ASN A 23 -24.49 5.78 -14.73
C ASN A 23 -24.97 4.46 -14.08
N PRO A 24 -24.09 3.55 -13.63
CA PRO A 24 -24.52 2.31 -13.00
C PRO A 24 -24.73 2.51 -11.49
N ASP A 25 -25.67 3.37 -11.10
CA ASP A 25 -25.99 3.65 -9.68
C ASP A 25 -27.23 2.90 -9.17
N HIS A 26 -27.58 1.75 -9.73
CA HIS A 26 -28.72 0.96 -9.23
C HIS A 26 -28.51 -0.55 -9.33
N VAL A 27 -27.61 -1.08 -8.50
CA VAL A 27 -27.65 -2.50 -8.09
C VAL A 27 -27.43 -2.62 -6.58
N LEU A 28 -28.26 -1.95 -5.78
CA LEU A 28 -28.45 -2.29 -4.37
C LEU A 28 -29.94 -2.21 -4.02
N LEU A 29 -30.79 -2.98 -4.71
CA LEU A 29 -32.04 -3.45 -4.09
C LEU A 29 -31.70 -4.67 -3.23
N GLY A 30 -31.04 -4.40 -2.10
CA GLY A 30 -31.06 -5.32 -0.96
C GLY A 30 -32.51 -5.44 -0.50
N THR A 31 -33.02 -6.65 -0.47
CA THR A 31 -34.32 -6.98 0.11
C THR A 31 -34.38 -6.45 1.53
N GLY A 32 -35.41 -5.67 1.84
CA GLY A 32 -35.59 -5.01 3.12
C GLY A 32 -35.60 -5.98 4.29
N VAL A 33 -34.62 -5.85 5.17
CA VAL A 33 -34.66 -6.40 6.53
C VAL A 33 -35.32 -5.36 7.44
N ASN A 34 -36.44 -5.77 8.03
CA ASN A 34 -37.20 -5.06 9.05
C ASN A 34 -36.29 -4.68 10.25
N PRO A 35 -36.23 -3.40 10.70
CA PRO A 35 -35.37 -2.99 11.81
C PRO A 35 -35.80 -3.47 13.20
N GLU A 36 -36.98 -4.08 13.37
CA GLU A 36 -37.50 -4.41 14.69
C GLU A 36 -37.45 -5.92 14.96
N ALA A 37 -36.27 -6.38 15.40
CA ALA A 37 -36.07 -7.40 16.45
C ALA A 37 -34.64 -7.98 16.41
N ARG A 38 -33.64 -7.25 16.89
CA ARG A 38 -32.42 -7.88 17.43
C ARG A 38 -32.16 -7.36 18.83
N ARG A 39 -32.55 -8.18 19.80
CA ARG A 39 -32.01 -8.12 21.16
C ARG A 39 -30.49 -8.25 21.07
N PRO A 40 -29.70 -7.56 21.92
CA PRO A 40 -28.25 -7.76 21.97
C PRO A 40 -27.99 -9.18 22.47
N GLY A 41 -27.65 -10.08 21.56
CA GLY A 41 -26.97 -11.33 21.90
C GLY A 41 -25.50 -11.01 22.09
N ASP A 42 -24.96 -11.44 23.22
CA ASP A 42 -23.54 -11.34 23.63
C ASP A 42 -22.64 -12.29 22.81
N ASP A 43 -22.78 -12.22 21.48
CA ASP A 43 -22.00 -13.00 20.51
C ASP A 43 -21.90 -12.20 19.20
N SER A 44 -21.43 -10.96 19.32
CA SER A 44 -20.89 -10.26 18.17
C SER A 44 -19.46 -10.77 17.99
N THR A 45 -19.22 -11.61 16.99
CA THR A 45 -17.87 -12.00 16.58
C THR A 45 -17.16 -10.75 16.07
N VAL A 46 -16.49 -10.04 16.98
CA VAL A 46 -15.63 -8.91 16.68
C VAL A 46 -14.53 -9.43 15.76
N ALA A 47 -14.40 -8.85 14.57
CA ALA A 47 -13.34 -9.25 13.66
C ALA A 47 -11.98 -9.03 14.36
N PRO A 48 -10.94 -9.84 14.07
CA PRO A 48 -9.66 -9.71 14.78
C PRO A 48 -9.04 -8.31 14.75
N GLU A 49 -9.41 -7.50 13.75
CA GLU A 49 -9.05 -6.09 13.56
C GLU A 49 -9.74 -5.11 14.52
N ASP A 50 -10.91 -5.49 15.06
CA ASP A 50 -11.71 -4.73 16.02
C ASP A 50 -11.46 -5.19 17.47
N LEU A 51 -10.64 -6.23 17.68
CA LEU A 51 -10.19 -6.62 19.02
C LEU A 51 -9.23 -5.55 19.58
N PRO A 52 -9.40 -5.13 20.85
CA PRO A 52 -8.52 -4.17 21.50
C PRO A 52 -7.18 -4.82 21.88
N ARG A 53 -6.42 -5.32 20.89
CA ARG A 53 -5.01 -5.62 21.07
C ARG A 53 -4.26 -4.31 20.95
N PHE A 54 -3.69 -3.84 22.05
CA PHE A 54 -2.84 -2.66 22.06
C PHE A 54 -1.41 -3.11 22.27
N LEU A 55 -0.68 -3.21 21.18
CA LEU A 55 0.75 -3.46 21.14
C LEU A 55 1.49 -2.16 21.49
N SER A 56 2.46 -2.23 22.40
CA SER A 56 3.36 -1.11 22.70
C SER A 56 4.68 -1.28 21.96
N CYS A 57 5.16 -0.24 21.28
CA CYS A 57 6.37 -0.29 20.47
C CYS A 57 7.30 0.87 20.84
N TYR A 58 8.61 0.65 20.66
CA TYR A 58 9.56 1.75 20.65
C TYR A 58 9.40 2.55 19.34
N CYS A 59 9.54 3.87 19.39
CA CYS A 59 9.52 4.72 18.21
C CYS A 59 10.71 5.68 18.20
N SER A 60 11.28 5.91 17.03
CA SER A 60 12.31 6.91 16.77
C SER A 60 12.18 7.36 15.33
N GLY A 61 12.10 8.67 15.09
CA GLY A 61 11.81 9.24 13.78
C GLY A 61 10.34 9.14 13.34
N HIS A 62 9.64 8.06 13.71
CA HIS A 62 8.21 7.83 13.42
C HIS A 62 7.34 7.77 14.70
N CYS A 63 7.59 8.67 15.64
CA CYS A 63 6.73 8.82 16.80
C CYS A 63 5.51 9.71 16.48
N PRO A 64 4.32 9.40 17.01
CA PRO A 64 3.21 10.34 17.01
C PRO A 64 3.52 11.55 17.92
N ASP A 65 2.81 12.67 17.71
CA ASP A 65 3.05 13.92 18.44
C ASP A 65 2.80 13.80 19.96
N ASP A 66 1.95 12.87 20.37
CA ASP A 66 1.60 12.57 21.76
C ASP A 66 2.44 11.44 22.38
N ALA A 67 3.50 11.01 21.69
CA ALA A 67 4.38 9.96 22.20
C ALA A 67 5.06 10.37 23.52
N ILE A 68 5.00 9.47 24.50
CA ILE A 68 5.69 9.62 25.79
C ILE A 68 6.80 8.59 25.85
N ASN A 69 8.00 9.00 26.25
CA ASN A 69 9.17 8.13 26.38
C ASN A 69 9.48 7.30 25.12
N ASN A 70 9.39 7.90 23.93
CA ASN A 70 9.66 7.23 22.65
C ASN A 70 8.84 5.94 22.48
N THR A 71 7.59 5.96 22.96
CA THR A 71 6.69 4.81 22.91
C THR A 71 5.42 5.19 22.16
N CYS A 72 4.96 4.29 21.30
CA CYS A 72 3.67 4.40 20.60
C CYS A 72 2.83 3.14 20.83
N ARG A 73 1.51 3.25 20.65
CA ARG A 73 0.57 2.11 20.76
C ARG A 73 -0.15 1.87 19.44
N THR A 74 -0.33 0.61 19.06
CA THR A 74 -1.02 0.23 17.82
C THR A 74 -1.83 -1.06 17.97
N ASN A 75 -2.80 -1.26 17.09
CA ASN A 75 -3.48 -2.54 16.89
C ASN A 75 -2.83 -3.43 15.81
N GLY A 76 -1.79 -2.92 15.14
CA GLY A 76 -1.05 -3.63 14.10
C GLY A 76 0.24 -4.25 14.60
N GLN A 77 1.36 -3.71 14.13
CA GLN A 77 2.70 -4.28 14.33
C GLN A 77 3.68 -3.16 14.71
N CYS A 78 4.75 -3.53 15.42
CA CYS A 78 5.92 -2.66 15.54
C CYS A 78 6.79 -2.83 14.29
N PHE A 79 7.54 -1.79 13.94
CA PHE A 79 8.52 -1.88 12.86
C PHE A 79 9.85 -1.24 13.24
N ALA A 80 10.91 -1.70 12.58
CA ALA A 80 12.18 -1.00 12.45
C ALA A 80 12.55 -0.94 10.96
N ILE A 81 13.09 0.19 10.52
CA ILE A 81 13.43 0.44 9.12
C ILE A 81 14.80 1.09 9.03
N ILE A 82 15.59 0.63 8.08
CA ILE A 82 16.84 1.27 7.66
C ILE A 82 16.65 1.80 6.23
N GLU A 83 16.92 3.08 6.01
CA GLU A 83 16.82 3.73 4.71
C GLU A 83 18.13 4.47 4.38
N GLU A 84 18.58 4.38 3.14
CA GLU A 84 19.63 5.24 2.60
C GLU A 84 18.94 6.42 1.91
N ASP A 85 19.31 7.66 2.23
CA ASP A 85 18.72 8.84 1.56
C ASP A 85 19.42 9.18 0.23
N ASP A 86 18.95 10.24 -0.42
CA ASP A 86 19.50 10.71 -1.71
C ASP A 86 20.97 11.18 -1.60
N ASN A 87 21.42 11.52 -0.39
CA ASN A 87 22.79 11.91 -0.09
C ASN A 87 23.68 10.70 0.22
N GLY A 88 23.11 9.50 0.35
CA GLY A 88 23.79 8.28 0.73
C GLY A 88 23.93 8.10 2.25
N GLU A 89 23.29 8.95 3.06
CA GLU A 89 23.29 8.82 4.51
C GLU A 89 22.32 7.71 4.93
N ILE A 90 22.73 6.93 5.93
CA ILE A 90 21.98 5.79 6.41
C ILE A 90 21.24 6.19 7.68
N GLN A 91 19.91 6.07 7.65
CA GLN A 91 19.04 6.41 8.77
C GLN A 91 18.32 5.16 9.27
N LEU A 92 18.26 5.03 10.59
CA LEU A 92 17.49 4.00 11.28
C LEU A 92 16.31 4.65 11.98
N ALA A 93 15.11 4.15 11.72
CA ALA A 93 13.89 4.61 12.35
C ALA A 93 13.04 3.43 12.81
N SER A 94 12.09 3.69 13.71
CA SER A 94 11.21 2.68 14.29
C SER A 94 9.89 3.30 14.70
N GLY A 95 8.85 2.47 14.82
CA GLY A 95 7.57 2.95 15.30
C GLY A 95 6.44 1.94 15.20
N CYS A 96 5.23 2.50 15.14
CA CYS A 96 3.98 1.76 15.12
C CYS A 96 3.38 1.73 13.72
N MET A 97 2.96 0.54 13.29
CA MET A 97 2.24 0.33 12.05
C MET A 97 0.79 -0.05 12.36
N LYS A 98 -0.16 0.59 11.65
CA LYS A 98 -1.59 0.24 11.73
C LYS A 98 -1.81 -1.17 11.18
N TYR A 99 -2.77 -1.91 11.74
CA TYR A 99 -3.12 -3.24 11.24
C TYR A 99 -3.52 -3.22 9.76
N GLU A 100 -4.40 -2.29 9.38
CA GLU A 100 -4.83 -2.09 8.00
C GLU A 100 -3.64 -1.74 7.09
N GLY A 101 -3.40 -2.57 6.07
CA GLY A 101 -2.31 -2.38 5.13
C GLY A 101 -0.92 -2.77 5.64
N SER A 102 -0.77 -3.22 6.91
CA SER A 102 0.51 -3.68 7.46
C SER A 102 1.15 -4.79 6.61
N HIS A 103 0.35 -5.74 6.10
CA HIS A 103 0.85 -6.83 5.26
C HIS A 103 1.57 -6.34 3.99
N PHE A 104 1.13 -5.23 3.42
CA PHE A 104 1.77 -4.64 2.24
C PHE A 104 3.00 -3.82 2.62
N GLN A 105 2.97 -3.12 3.74
CA GLN A 105 4.08 -2.27 4.18
C GLN A 105 5.24 -3.06 4.78
N CYS A 106 4.96 -4.14 5.51
CA CYS A 106 5.97 -5.04 6.05
C CYS A 106 6.58 -5.97 4.99
N LYS A 107 5.94 -6.08 3.82
CA LYS A 107 6.48 -6.82 2.67
C LYS A 107 7.23 -5.84 1.78
N ASP A 108 8.48 -5.57 2.13
CA ASP A 108 9.32 -4.61 1.41
C ASP A 108 9.41 -4.93 -0.09
N SER A 109 9.55 -3.89 -0.91
CA SER A 109 9.74 -4.05 -2.35
C SER A 109 11.22 -4.29 -2.64
N PRO A 110 11.61 -5.39 -3.31
CA PRO A 110 13.02 -5.69 -3.59
C PRO A 110 13.70 -4.67 -4.50
N ASN A 111 12.91 -3.84 -5.19
CA ASN A 111 13.38 -2.78 -6.08
C ASN A 111 13.01 -1.37 -5.56
N ALA A 112 12.77 -1.22 -4.25
CA ALA A 112 12.51 0.09 -3.66
C ALA A 112 13.69 1.03 -3.91
N LEU A 113 13.36 2.25 -4.35
CA LEU A 113 14.29 3.38 -4.45
C LEU A 113 13.73 4.50 -3.55
N PRO A 114 14.53 4.99 -2.60
CA PRO A 114 15.91 4.59 -2.31
C PRO A 114 16.02 3.23 -1.58
N ARG A 115 17.24 2.72 -1.42
CA ARG A 115 17.50 1.41 -0.78
C ARG A 115 17.01 1.43 0.66
N ARG A 116 16.21 0.44 1.03
CA ARG A 116 15.71 0.29 2.38
C ARG A 116 15.45 -1.16 2.76
N THR A 117 15.27 -1.39 4.05
CA THR A 117 14.78 -2.66 4.59
C THR A 117 13.93 -2.38 5.81
N ILE A 118 12.70 -2.89 5.79
CA ILE A 118 11.77 -2.84 6.92
C ILE A 118 11.55 -4.23 7.50
N GLU A 119 11.59 -4.33 8.83
CA GLU A 119 11.25 -5.53 9.58
C GLU A 119 10.12 -5.24 10.56
N CYS A 120 9.14 -6.15 10.64
CA CYS A 120 7.96 -6.01 11.48
C CYS A 120 7.83 -7.16 12.49
N CYS A 121 7.27 -6.87 13.66
CA CYS A 121 7.07 -7.82 14.75
C CYS A 121 5.80 -7.48 15.56
N ASN A 122 5.34 -8.41 16.40
CA ASN A 122 4.01 -8.34 17.02
C ASN A 122 3.97 -8.69 18.53
N THR A 123 5.05 -8.43 19.27
CA THR A 123 5.09 -8.52 20.74
C THR A 123 5.54 -7.18 21.33
N ASP A 124 5.17 -6.88 22.58
CA ASP A 124 5.49 -5.57 23.17
C ASP A 124 7.00 -5.29 23.12
N PHE A 125 7.34 -4.08 22.66
CA PHE A 125 8.70 -3.56 22.49
C PHE A 125 9.63 -4.43 21.63
N CYS A 126 9.08 -5.31 20.80
CA CYS A 126 9.88 -6.23 19.96
C CYS A 126 10.84 -5.55 19.00
N ASN A 127 10.61 -4.27 18.68
CA ASN A 127 11.40 -3.50 17.74
C ASN A 127 12.53 -2.68 18.37
N GLU A 128 12.76 -2.80 19.68
CA GLU A 128 13.86 -2.10 20.38
C GLU A 128 15.24 -2.63 19.95
N ASP A 129 15.34 -3.94 19.72
CA ASP A 129 16.58 -4.62 19.30
C ASP A 129 16.62 -4.99 17.81
N LEU A 130 15.59 -4.66 17.04
CA LEU A 130 15.58 -4.93 15.60
C LEU A 130 16.63 -4.06 14.89
N ARG A 131 17.51 -4.73 14.14
CA ARG A 131 18.61 -4.11 13.40
C ARG A 131 18.57 -4.55 11.94
N PRO A 132 17.58 -4.06 11.17
CA PRO A 132 17.51 -4.36 9.74
C PRO A 132 18.79 -3.87 9.03
N THR A 133 19.17 -4.57 7.96
CA THR A 133 20.36 -4.26 7.16
C THR A 133 19.97 -3.88 5.75
N LEU A 134 20.60 -2.86 5.17
CA LEU A 134 20.33 -2.46 3.79
C LEU A 134 20.58 -3.62 2.80
N PRO A 135 19.75 -3.73 1.75
CA PRO A 135 19.94 -4.76 0.73
C PRO A 135 21.25 -4.49 -0.01
N PRO A 136 22.03 -5.51 -0.42
CA PRO A 136 23.32 -5.29 -1.07
C PRO A 136 23.17 -4.43 -2.34
N ARG A 137 24.16 -3.58 -2.62
CA ARG A 137 24.19 -2.85 -3.90
C ARG A 137 24.41 -3.86 -5.01
N VAL A 138 23.45 -3.97 -5.92
CA VAL A 138 23.67 -4.67 -7.19
C VAL A 138 24.63 -3.82 -8.02
N SER A 139 25.92 -4.16 -8.00
CA SER A 139 26.87 -3.59 -8.95
C SER A 139 26.44 -4.00 -10.37
N ALA A 140 26.40 -3.05 -11.30
CA ALA A 140 26.12 -3.30 -12.71
C ALA A 140 27.21 -4.15 -13.42
N GLU A 141 28.10 -4.77 -12.67
CA GLU A 141 29.04 -5.76 -13.19
C GLU A 141 28.36 -7.12 -13.19
N THR A 142 28.14 -7.69 -14.37
CA THR A 142 27.51 -9.00 -14.62
C THR A 142 25.99 -9.01 -14.78
N SER A 143 25.42 -8.01 -15.47
CA SER A 143 24.29 -8.34 -16.34
C SER A 143 24.83 -9.13 -17.53
N SER A 144 24.86 -10.46 -17.42
CA SER A 144 25.21 -11.36 -18.53
C SER A 144 24.36 -11.07 -19.79
N HIS A 145 23.16 -10.51 -19.60
CA HIS A 145 22.30 -10.03 -20.68
C HIS A 145 22.86 -8.81 -21.40
N TRP A 146 23.44 -7.85 -20.67
CA TRP A 146 24.07 -6.66 -21.27
C TRP A 146 25.37 -7.02 -21.98
N LEU A 147 26.18 -7.91 -21.40
CA LEU A 147 27.37 -8.45 -22.05
C LEU A 147 27.02 -9.22 -23.33
N ALA A 148 25.98 -10.06 -23.30
CA ALA A 148 25.49 -10.77 -24.48
C ALA A 148 25.00 -9.81 -25.57
N PHE A 149 24.29 -8.73 -25.20
CA PHE A 149 23.86 -7.69 -26.13
C PHE A 149 25.06 -7.00 -26.81
N ILE A 150 26.08 -6.60 -26.05
CA ILE A 150 27.30 -5.98 -26.58
C ILE A 150 28.08 -6.93 -27.50
N ILE A 151 28.19 -8.21 -27.14
CA ILE A 151 28.85 -9.22 -27.98
C ILE A 151 28.07 -9.43 -29.29
N SER A 152 26.74 -9.38 -29.25
CA SER A 152 25.90 -9.54 -30.44
C SER A 152 25.98 -8.34 -31.39
N MET A 153 26.17 -7.13 -30.88
CA MET A 153 26.34 -5.92 -31.70
C MET A 153 27.72 -5.80 -32.33
N LYS A 154 28.77 -6.37 -31.71
CA LYS A 154 30.13 -6.39 -32.28
C LYS A 154 30.33 -7.45 -33.37
N LYS A 155 29.31 -8.23 -33.69
CA LYS A 155 29.34 -9.28 -34.72
C LYS A 155 28.69 -8.85 -36.05
N VAL A 156 28.40 -7.57 -36.21
CA VAL A 156 27.98 -6.92 -37.48
C VAL A 156 29.16 -6.24 -38.12
#